data_AF-A0A3C0AFH9-F1
#
_entry.id   AF-A0A3C0AFH9-F1
#
_cell.length_a   1.000
_cell.length_b   1.000
_cell.length_c   1.000
_cell.angle_alpha   90.00
_cell.angle_beta   90.00
_cell.angle_gamma   90.00
#
_symmetry.space_group_name_H-M   'P 1'
#
loop_
_entity.id
_entity.type
_entity.pdbx_description
1 polymer ?
#
loop_
_entity_poly.entity_id
_entity_poly.type
_entity_poly.pdbx_seq_one_letter_code
_entity_poly.pdbx_strand_id
1 'polypeptide(L)'
;VQVFHVNDYPADPPRETINDSHRVYPGDGVAPLTDIFRMIFQAGFRGTLSLELFNRDYWQQDPLEVARIGLQKTKAAVLQAKLDQPGKTG
;
A
#
# COMPACT_ATOMS: atom_id res chain seq x y z
N VAL A 1 -13.35 -4.90 -10.94
CA VAL A 1 -12.98 -4.23 -9.66
C VAL A 1 -12.73 -2.76 -9.96
N GLN A 2 -13.40 -1.83 -9.25
CA GLN A 2 -13.22 -0.37 -9.48
C GLN A 2 -12.29 0.27 -8.45
N VAL A 3 -12.19 -0.32 -7.26
CA VAL A 3 -11.37 0.17 -6.15
C VAL A 3 -10.53 -1.00 -5.62
N PHE A 4 -9.27 -0.72 -5.34
CA PHE A 4 -8.36 -1.65 -4.66
C PHE A 4 -7.87 -0.96 -3.38
N HIS A 5 -8.13 -1.57 -2.22
CA HIS A 5 -7.67 -1.03 -0.93
C HIS A 5 -6.18 -1.28 -0.78
N VAL A 6 -5.47 -0.27 -0.28
CA VAL A 6 -4.02 -0.29 -0.10
C VAL A 6 -3.68 0.07 1.33
N ASN A 7 -2.84 -0.75 1.94
CA ASN A 7 -2.16 -0.54 3.19
C ASN A 7 -0.87 -1.36 3.18
N ASP A 8 -0.08 -1.24 4.22
CA ASP A 8 1.01 -2.17 4.51
C ASP A 8 0.79 -2.84 5.87
N TYR A 9 1.67 -3.76 6.24
CA TYR A 9 1.64 -4.46 7.52
C TYR A 9 3.06 -4.70 8.05
N PRO A 10 3.29 -4.59 9.37
CA PRO A 10 4.58 -4.90 9.98
C PRO A 10 4.90 -6.41 9.90
N ALA A 11 6.15 -6.77 10.18
CA ALA A 11 6.57 -8.16 10.31
C ALA A 11 6.07 -8.83 11.59
N ASP A 12 5.80 -8.03 12.63
CA ASP A 12 5.29 -8.44 13.94
C ASP A 12 4.11 -7.54 14.32
N PRO A 13 2.96 -8.09 14.76
CA PRO A 13 2.67 -9.52 14.97
C PRO A 13 2.67 -10.33 13.66
N PRO A 14 2.97 -11.64 13.71
CA PRO A 14 2.99 -12.48 12.52
C PRO A 14 1.60 -12.67 11.94
N ARG A 15 1.53 -13.19 10.71
CA ARG A 15 0.31 -13.35 9.90
C ARG A 15 -0.85 -14.01 10.67
N GLU A 16 -0.55 -14.95 11.55
CA GLU A 16 -1.54 -15.71 12.32
C GLU A 16 -2.28 -14.84 13.35
N THR A 17 -1.69 -13.73 13.76
CA THR A 17 -2.15 -12.89 14.87
C THR A 17 -2.34 -11.42 14.51
N ILE A 18 -1.85 -10.99 13.35
CA ILE A 18 -2.08 -9.64 12.85
C ILE A 18 -3.56 -9.37 12.61
N ASN A 19 -3.95 -8.12 12.79
CA ASN A 19 -5.29 -7.64 12.52
C ASN A 19 -5.25 -6.21 11.94
N ASP A 20 -6.41 -5.66 11.61
CA ASP A 20 -6.56 -4.37 10.95
C ASP A 20 -5.93 -3.19 11.70
N SER A 21 -5.86 -3.22 13.03
CA SER A 21 -5.25 -2.13 13.79
C SER A 21 -3.73 -2.05 13.62
N HIS A 22 -3.10 -3.05 13.02
CA HIS A 22 -1.67 -3.07 12.73
C HIS A 22 -1.33 -2.52 11.34
N ARG A 23 -2.33 -2.11 10.54
CA ARG A 23 -2.08 -1.58 9.20
C ARG A 23 -1.25 -0.30 9.28
N VAL A 24 -0.15 -0.26 8.55
CA VAL A 24 0.72 0.93 8.46
C VAL A 24 0.70 1.51 7.05
N TYR A 25 1.31 2.67 6.85
CA TYR A 25 1.37 3.28 5.53
C TYR A 25 2.09 2.37 4.51
N PRO A 26 1.72 2.44 3.22
CA PRO A 26 2.45 1.77 2.14
C PRO A 26 3.96 2.07 2.17
N GLY A 27 4.78 1.04 2.30
CA GLY A 27 6.25 1.15 2.36
C GLY A 27 6.82 1.26 3.77
N ASP A 28 5.99 1.29 4.83
CA ASP A 28 6.43 1.21 6.23
C ASP A 28 6.34 -0.21 6.80
N GLY A 29 5.86 -1.17 6.00
CA GLY A 29 5.73 -2.57 6.39
C GLY A 29 6.55 -3.51 5.50
N VAL A 30 6.14 -4.77 5.47
CA VAL A 30 6.82 -5.85 4.75
C VAL A 30 5.95 -6.46 3.64
N ALA A 31 4.82 -5.84 3.30
CA ALA A 31 4.01 -6.29 2.17
C ALA A 31 4.81 -6.20 0.86
N PRO A 32 4.67 -7.17 -0.06
CA PRO A 32 5.33 -7.14 -1.36
C PRO A 32 4.61 -6.18 -2.34
N LEU A 33 4.47 -4.90 -1.97
CA LEU A 33 3.67 -3.90 -2.68
C LEU A 33 4.06 -3.76 -4.16
N THR A 34 5.35 -3.82 -4.46
CA THR A 34 5.84 -3.76 -5.85
C THR A 34 5.25 -4.87 -6.72
N ASP A 35 5.24 -6.11 -6.21
CA ASP A 35 4.74 -7.27 -6.96
C ASP A 35 3.22 -7.24 -7.05
N ILE A 36 2.52 -6.83 -5.97
CA ILE A 36 1.07 -6.64 -5.96
C ILE A 36 0.65 -5.62 -7.02
N PHE A 37 1.28 -4.43 -7.05
CA PHE A 37 0.95 -3.39 -8.03
C PHE A 37 1.24 -3.82 -9.46
N ARG A 38 2.36 -4.50 -9.71
CA ARG A 38 2.65 -5.08 -11.04
C ARG A 38 1.59 -6.09 -11.45
N MET A 39 1.22 -7.00 -10.55
CA MET A 39 0.24 -8.05 -10.82
C MET A 39 -1.12 -7.48 -11.20
N ILE A 40 -1.67 -6.54 -10.40
CA ILE A 40 -2.97 -5.96 -10.70
C ILE A 40 -2.93 -5.11 -11.97
N PHE A 41 -1.81 -4.41 -12.23
CA PHE A 41 -1.63 -3.61 -13.43
C PHE A 41 -1.59 -4.48 -14.69
N GLN A 42 -0.84 -5.58 -14.65
CA GLN A 42 -0.75 -6.58 -15.73
C GLN A 42 -2.08 -7.30 -15.95
N ALA A 43 -2.86 -7.52 -14.89
CA ALA A 43 -4.23 -8.04 -14.97
C ALA A 43 -5.25 -7.03 -15.54
N GLY A 44 -4.82 -5.81 -15.90
CA GLY A 44 -5.66 -4.79 -16.53
C GLY A 44 -6.38 -3.86 -15.55
N PHE A 45 -6.04 -3.88 -14.26
CA PHE A 45 -6.63 -2.94 -13.30
C PHE A 45 -6.23 -1.50 -13.64
N ARG A 46 -7.22 -0.62 -13.80
CA ARG A 46 -7.06 0.83 -14.04
C ARG A 46 -7.98 1.67 -13.14
N GLY A 47 -8.45 1.07 -12.05
CA GLY A 47 -9.30 1.72 -11.06
C GLY A 47 -8.50 2.52 -10.03
N THR A 48 -9.16 2.88 -8.94
CA THR A 48 -8.59 3.71 -7.88
C THR A 48 -7.90 2.87 -6.81
N LEU A 49 -6.72 3.31 -6.37
CA LEU A 49 -6.09 2.83 -5.15
C LEU A 49 -6.61 3.66 -3.98
N SER A 50 -7.26 3.00 -3.02
CA SER A 50 -7.83 3.65 -1.82
C SER A 50 -7.00 3.28 -0.59
N LEU A 51 -6.36 4.26 0.04
CA LEU A 51 -5.62 4.04 1.28
C LEU A 51 -6.58 3.70 2.43
N GLU A 52 -6.35 2.60 3.15
CA GLU A 52 -7.22 2.13 4.23
C GLU A 52 -6.43 1.73 5.48
N LEU A 53 -6.50 2.54 6.54
CA LEU A 53 -5.73 2.37 7.78
C LEU A 53 -6.65 2.34 9.00
N PHE A 54 -6.38 1.45 9.94
CA PHE A 54 -7.10 1.34 11.23
C PHE A 54 -6.15 1.42 12.44
N ASN A 55 -4.94 1.93 12.23
CA ASN A 55 -3.96 2.09 13.29
C ASN A 55 -4.36 3.20 14.27
N ARG A 56 -4.49 2.83 15.54
CA ARG A 56 -4.95 3.72 16.62
C ARG A 56 -3.96 4.84 16.91
N ASP A 57 -2.68 4.66 16.61
CA ASP A 57 -1.66 5.70 16.77
C ASP A 57 -1.84 6.81 15.73
N TYR A 58 -2.31 6.47 14.52
CA TYR A 58 -2.64 7.48 13.51
C TYR A 58 -3.91 8.26 13.88
N TRP A 59 -4.84 7.67 14.63
CA TRP A 59 -6.05 8.37 15.09
C TRP A 59 -5.74 9.49 16.10
N GLN A 60 -4.58 9.43 16.76
CA GLN A 60 -4.13 10.47 17.70
C GLN A 60 -3.44 11.65 17.00
N GLN A 61 -3.25 11.58 15.68
CA GLN A 61 -2.55 12.59 14.89
C GLN A 61 -3.55 13.50 14.16
N ASP A 62 -3.03 14.61 13.60
CA ASP A 62 -3.84 15.47 12.74
C ASP A 62 -4.33 14.70 11.50
N PRO A 63 -5.65 14.67 11.21
CA PRO A 63 -6.19 13.89 10.10
C PRO A 63 -5.67 14.32 8.73
N LEU A 64 -5.42 15.62 8.53
CA LEU A 64 -4.90 16.12 7.25
C LEU A 64 -3.46 15.65 7.05
N GLU A 65 -2.64 15.67 8.10
CA GLU A 65 -1.27 15.18 8.03
C GLU A 65 -1.22 13.68 7.72
N VAL A 66 -2.04 12.87 8.40
CA VAL A 66 -2.19 11.43 8.12
C VAL A 66 -2.56 11.18 6.65
N ALA A 67 -3.51 11.95 6.12
CA ALA A 67 -3.90 11.85 4.71
C ALA A 67 -2.78 12.27 3.75
N ARG A 68 -2.03 13.33 4.05
CA ARG A 68 -0.90 13.80 3.22
C ARG A 68 0.23 12.78 3.17
N ILE A 69 0.65 12.27 4.33
CA ILE A 69 1.69 11.23 4.44
C ILE A 69 1.25 9.98 3.70
N GLY A 70 0.02 9.53 3.95
CA GLY A 70 -0.55 8.36 3.31
C GLY A 70 -0.59 8.45 1.78
N LEU A 71 -1.02 9.59 1.23
CA LEU A 71 -1.00 9.83 -0.22
C LEU A 71 0.43 9.82 -0.78
N GLN A 72 1.36 10.51 -0.11
CA GLN A 72 2.76 10.57 -0.53
C GLN A 72 3.38 9.17 -0.58
N LYS A 73 3.22 8.39 0.48
CA LYS A 73 3.76 7.03 0.59
C LYS A 73 3.14 6.06 -0.41
N THR A 74 1.82 6.14 -0.61
CA THR A 74 1.13 5.34 -1.64
C THR A 74 1.69 5.63 -3.04
N LYS A 75 1.87 6.91 -3.39
CA LYS A 75 2.48 7.31 -4.67
C LYS A 75 3.91 6.79 -4.82
N ALA A 76 4.71 6.89 -3.76
CA ALA A 76 6.09 6.39 -3.77
C ALA A 76 6.14 4.87 -4.04
N ALA A 77 5.26 4.09 -3.38
CA ALA A 77 5.18 2.65 -3.57
C ALA A 77 4.75 2.27 -5.01
N VAL A 78 3.82 3.02 -5.61
CA VAL A 78 3.44 2.84 -7.03
C VAL A 78 4.60 3.18 -7.98
N LEU A 79 5.32 4.28 -7.74
CA LEU A 79 6.48 4.67 -8.54
C LEU A 79 7.59 3.61 -8.50
N GLN A 80 7.81 3.00 -7.33
CA GLN A 80 8.77 1.91 -7.16
C GLN A 80 8.41 0.67 -8.02
N ALA A 81 7.11 0.44 -8.25
CA ALA A 81 6.65 -0.70 -9.04
C ALA A 81 6.98 -0.59 -10.54
N LYS A 82 7.27 0.61 -11.06
CA LYS A 82 7.74 0.83 -12.45
C LYS A 82 6.83 0.17 -13.50
N LEU A 83 5.53 0.43 -13.39
CA LEU A 83 4.47 -0.33 -14.07
C LEU A 83 4.51 -0.32 -15.61
N ASP A 84 5.19 0.67 -16.21
CA ASP A 84 5.32 0.82 -17.67
C ASP A 84 6.74 0.58 -18.20
N GLN A 85 7.61 -0.09 -17.43
CA GLN A 85 8.93 -0.46 -17.94
C GLN A 85 8.83 -1.78 -18.72
N PRO A 86 9.20 -1.80 -20.03
CA PRO A 86 9.26 -3.05 -20.77
C PRO A 86 10.19 -3.99 -20.02
N GLY A 87 9.70 -5.20 -19.73
CA GLY A 87 10.49 -6.23 -19.08
C GLY A 87 11.80 -6.39 -19.85
N LYS A 88 12.94 -6.33 -19.14
CA LYS A 88 14.22 -6.71 -19.74
C LYS A 88 14.06 -8.16 -20.21
N THR A 89 13.93 -8.36 -21.51
CA THR A 89 14.16 -9.67 -22.14
C THR A 89 15.63 -9.98 -21.95
N GLY A 90 15.91 -10.76 -20.90
CA GLY A 90 17.17 -11.46 -20.70
C GLY A 90 17.10 -12.83 -21.34
#